data_AF-D5P579-F1
#
_entry.id   AF-D5P579-F1
#
_cell.length_a   1.000
_cell.length_b   1.000
_cell.length_c   1.000
_cell.angle_alpha   90.00
_cell.angle_beta   90.00
_cell.angle_gamma   90.00
#
_symmetry.space_group_name_H-M   'P 1'
#
loop_
_entity.id
_entity.type
_entity.pdbx_description
1 polymer ?
#
loop_
_entity_poly.entity_id
_entity_poly.type
_entity_poly.pdbx_seq_one_letter_code
_entity_poly.pdbx_strand_id
1 'polypeptide(L)'
;MAFNVKDEEVIRFADELAARLHLPSRIDAIRYALRAQIEVTQSRTANRSAELLDVLKTEIWPLLDDRSPITKTEREQALGYDTATGV
;
A
#
# COMPACT_ATOMS: atom_id res chain seq x y z
N MET A 1 -1.89 -16.52 22.92
CA MET A 1 -1.10 -17.54 22.22
C MET A 1 0.36 -17.12 22.19
N ALA A 2 1.29 -17.99 22.58
CA ALA A 2 2.72 -17.68 22.60
C ALA A 2 3.28 -17.77 21.17
N PHE A 3 3.76 -16.65 20.63
CA PHE A 3 4.48 -16.61 19.37
C PHE A 3 5.89 -17.17 19.61
N ASN A 4 6.19 -18.34 19.04
CA ASN A 4 7.48 -19.00 19.20
C ASN A 4 8.30 -18.90 17.91
N VAL A 5 9.33 -18.08 17.93
CA VAL A 5 10.31 -17.98 16.83
C VAL A 5 11.45 -18.94 17.12
N LYS A 6 11.67 -19.91 16.23
CA LYS A 6 12.74 -20.91 16.34
C LYS A 6 13.93 -20.63 15.41
N ASP A 7 13.83 -19.59 14.59
CA ASP A 7 14.86 -19.19 13.66
C ASP A 7 15.95 -18.38 14.40
N GLU A 8 17.18 -18.88 14.37
CA GLU A 8 18.32 -18.27 15.07
C GLU A 8 18.71 -16.91 14.49
N GLU A 9 18.56 -16.70 13.18
CA GLU A 9 18.87 -15.40 12.57
C GLU A 9 17.83 -14.36 12.97
N VAL A 10 16.55 -14.73 12.99
CA VAL A 10 15.49 -13.82 13.44
C VAL A 10 15.69 -13.42 14.90
N ILE A 11 16.10 -14.37 15.75
CA ILE A 11 16.45 -14.10 17.15
C ILE A 11 17.62 -13.11 17.22
N ARG A 12 18.69 -13.35 16.46
CA ARG A 12 19.88 -12.47 16.43
C ARG A 12 19.51 -11.05 16.00
N PHE A 13 18.74 -10.90 14.92
CA PHE A 13 18.30 -9.60 14.42
C PHE A 13 17.39 -8.88 15.41
N ALA A 14 16.48 -9.60 16.06
CA ALA A 14 15.57 -9.01 17.04
C ALA A 14 16.32 -8.55 18.30
N ASP A 15 17.31 -9.30 18.77
CA ASP A 15 18.14 -8.90 19.91
C ASP A 15 19.01 -7.68 19.58
N GLU A 16 19.62 -7.66 18.39
CA GLU A 16 20.38 -6.50 17.90
C GLU A 16 19.49 -5.25 17.78
N LEU A 17 18.29 -5.39 17.23
CA LEU A 17 17.34 -4.31 17.09
C LEU A 17 16.84 -3.80 18.45
N ALA A 18 16.56 -4.71 19.39
CA ALA A 18 16.17 -4.37 20.75
C ALA A 18 17.27 -3.57 21.45
N ALA A 19 18.53 -3.98 21.32
CA ALA A 19 19.67 -3.28 21.89
C ALA A 19 19.84 -1.88 21.30
N ARG A 20 19.75 -1.73 19.97
CA ARG A 20 19.93 -0.45 19.28
C ARG A 20 18.83 0.56 19.56
N LEU A 21 17.59 0.10 19.68
CA LEU A 21 16.42 0.95 19.89
C LEU A 21 15.97 1.00 21.35
N HIS A 22 16.74 0.38 22.26
CA HIS A 22 16.43 0.27 23.68
C HIS A 22 15.02 -0.26 23.96
N LEU A 23 14.60 -1.27 23.20
CA LEU A 23 13.28 -1.88 23.34
C LEU A 23 13.27 -2.89 24.50
N PRO A 24 12.15 -2.98 25.25
CA PRO A 24 12.10 -3.73 26.50
C PRO A 24 12.13 -5.26 26.30
N SER A 25 11.82 -5.75 25.11
CA SER A 25 11.92 -7.18 24.81
C SER A 25 12.17 -7.46 23.33
N ARG A 26 12.69 -8.66 23.05
CA ARG A 26 12.83 -9.20 21.69
C ARG A 26 11.51 -9.18 20.93
N ILE A 27 10.41 -9.51 21.61
CA ILE A 27 9.08 -9.53 20.98
C ILE A 27 8.66 -8.12 20.56
N ASP A 28 9.02 -7.09 21.34
CA ASP A 28 8.72 -5.71 20.99
C ASP A 28 9.58 -5.21 19.82
N ALA A 29 10.83 -5.66 19.72
CA ALA A 29 11.66 -5.42 18.54
C ALA A 29 11.07 -6.07 17.28
N ILE A 30 10.59 -7.31 17.37
CA ILE A 30 9.91 -7.99 16.24
C ILE A 30 8.64 -7.23 15.85
N ARG A 31 7.79 -6.86 16.82
CA ARG A 31 6.57 -6.08 16.55
C ARG A 31 6.89 -4.74 15.89
N TYR A 32 7.91 -4.04 16.37
CA TYR A 32 8.36 -2.78 15.82
C TYR A 32 8.80 -2.93 14.37
N ALA A 33 9.68 -3.90 14.07
CA ALA A 33 10.15 -4.17 12.72
C ALA A 33 9.02 -4.51 11.75
N LEU A 34 8.09 -5.39 12.18
CA LEU A 34 6.93 -5.76 11.36
C LEU A 34 6.04 -4.56 11.08
N ARG A 35 5.78 -3.71 12.09
CA ARG A 35 4.97 -2.50 11.93
C ARG A 35 5.63 -1.50 10.99
N ALA A 36 6.94 -1.26 11.15
CA ALA A 36 7.71 -0.39 10.26
C ALA A 36 7.66 -0.90 8.81
N GLN A 37 7.77 -2.21 8.59
CA GLN A 37 7.70 -2.79 7.25
C GLN A 37 6.30 -2.66 6.62
N ILE A 38 5.25 -2.84 7.43
CA ILE A 38 3.86 -2.60 7.00
C ILE A 38 3.69 -1.13 6.60
N GLU A 39 4.15 -0.19 7.44
CA GLU A 39 4.05 1.25 7.17
C GLU A 39 4.80 1.63 5.88
N VAL A 40 6.04 1.16 5.68
CA VAL A 40 6.79 1.39 4.44
C VAL A 40 6.05 0.85 3.21
N THR A 41 5.44 -0.33 3.33
CA THR A 41 4.70 -0.96 2.22
C THR A 41 3.40 -0.24 1.92
N GLN A 42 2.68 0.20 2.95
CA GLN A 42 1.45 0.98 2.83
C GLN A 42 1.73 2.37 2.27
N SER A 43 2.76 3.07 2.77
CA SER A 43 3.19 4.36 2.23
C SER A 43 3.55 4.26 0.76
N ARG A 44 4.28 3.22 0.33
CA ARG A 44 4.58 3.00 -1.10
C ARG A 44 3.33 2.74 -1.93
N THR A 45 2.38 1.96 -1.41
CA THR A 45 1.13 1.66 -2.12
C THR A 45 0.22 2.89 -2.23
N ALA A 46 0.08 3.65 -1.15
CA ALA A 46 -0.72 4.87 -1.11
C ALA A 46 -0.09 5.99 -1.95
N ASN A 47 1.24 6.08 -1.99
CA ASN A 47 1.92 7.07 -2.82
C ASN A 47 1.82 6.70 -4.30
N ARG A 48 1.91 5.41 -4.66
CA ARG A 48 1.88 4.98 -6.06
C ARG A 48 0.60 5.38 -6.80
N SER A 49 -0.57 5.28 -6.15
CA SER A 49 -1.82 5.70 -6.78
C SER A 49 -1.88 7.23 -6.97
N ALA A 50 -1.37 7.99 -6.00
CA ALA A 50 -1.28 9.44 -6.09
C ALA A 50 -0.29 9.89 -7.17
N GLU A 51 0.89 9.26 -7.25
CA GLU A 51 1.91 9.48 -8.28
C GLU A 51 1.36 9.15 -9.68
N LEU A 52 0.68 8.00 -9.84
CA LEU A 52 0.05 7.63 -11.11
C LEU A 52 -1.05 8.62 -11.50
N LEU A 53 -1.86 9.07 -10.53
CA LEU A 53 -2.89 10.07 -10.79
C LEU A 53 -2.28 11.41 -11.19
N ASP A 54 -1.14 11.78 -10.63
CA ASP A 54 -0.42 13.01 -10.99
C ASP A 54 0.11 12.95 -12.43
N VAL A 55 0.71 11.83 -12.83
CA VAL A 55 1.13 11.58 -14.22
C VAL A 55 -0.07 11.62 -15.17
N LEU A 56 -1.19 10.97 -14.82
CA LEU A 56 -2.42 11.05 -15.61
C LEU A 56 -2.89 12.49 -15.77
N LYS A 57 -2.84 13.31 -14.71
CA LYS A 57 -3.25 14.72 -14.73
C LYS A 57 -2.36 15.62 -15.55
N THR A 58 -1.04 15.44 -15.44
CA THR A 58 -0.04 16.39 -15.94
C THR A 58 0.46 16.03 -17.33
N GLU A 59 0.46 14.74 -17.68
CA GLU A 59 1.06 14.25 -18.92
C GLU A 59 0.04 13.63 -19.87
N ILE A 60 -0.94 12.86 -19.37
CA ILE A 60 -1.84 12.08 -20.23
C ILE A 60 -3.13 12.82 -20.55
N TRP A 61 -3.88 13.30 -19.55
CA TRP A 61 -5.14 14.03 -19.76
C TRP A 61 -5.00 15.28 -20.61
N PRO A 62 -3.88 16.03 -20.57
CA PRO A 62 -3.67 17.14 -21.50
C PRO A 62 -3.68 16.75 -22.98
N LEU A 63 -3.40 15.49 -23.30
CA LEU A 63 -3.39 14.97 -24.68
C LEU A 63 -4.75 14.47 -25.15
N LEU A 64 -5.76 14.42 -24.26
CA LEU A 64 -7.12 14.04 -24.65
C LEU A 64 -7.84 15.22 -25.30
N ASP A 65 -8.40 14.97 -26.49
CA ASP A 65 -9.20 15.93 -27.27
C ASP A 65 -10.53 16.27 -26.58
N ASP A 66 -11.12 15.30 -25.87
CA ASP A 66 -12.35 15.47 -25.10
C ASP A 66 -12.11 15.19 -23.62
N ARG A 67 -12.48 16.16 -22.78
CA ARG A 67 -12.38 16.10 -21.31
C ARG A 67 -13.74 16.29 -20.65
N SER A 68 -14.81 16.18 -21.43
CA SER A 68 -16.17 16.31 -20.93
C SER A 68 -16.43 15.22 -19.89
N PRO A 69 -17.08 15.55 -18.77
CA PRO A 69 -17.47 14.54 -17.80
C PRO A 69 -18.35 13.47 -18.46
N ILE A 70 -17.96 12.20 -18.33
CA ILE A 70 -18.80 11.09 -18.79
C ILE A 70 -19.92 10.81 -17.80
N THR A 71 -21.11 10.52 -18.33
CA THR A 71 -22.26 10.06 -17.57
C THR A 71 -22.03 8.66 -16.99
N LYS A 72 -22.88 8.26 -16.02
CA LYS A 72 -22.84 6.92 -15.45
C LYS A 72 -22.99 5.84 -16.53
N THR A 73 -23.95 6.02 -17.44
CA THR A 73 -24.24 5.08 -18.53
C THR A 73 -23.06 4.92 -19.49
N GLU A 74 -22.43 6.03 -19.90
CA GLU A 74 -21.25 5.99 -20.77
C GLU A 74 -20.08 5.26 -20.10
N ARG A 75 -19.90 5.46 -18.79
CA ARG A 75 -18.87 4.74 -18.02
C ARG A 75 -19.13 3.24 -17.97
N GLU A 76 -20.36 2.84 -17.64
CA GLU A 76 -20.74 1.42 -17.56
C GLU A 76 -20.56 0.73 -18.90
N GLN A 77 -20.96 1.38 -19.99
CA GLN A 77 -20.76 0.89 -21.34
C GLN A 77 -19.27 0.74 -21.71
N ALA A 78 -18.43 1.73 -21.37
CA ALA A 78 -16.98 1.67 -21.62
C ALA A 78 -16.27 0.56 -20.81
N LEU A 79 -16.75 0.26 -19.60
CA LEU A 79 -16.21 -0.77 -18.72
C LEU A 79 -16.79 -2.17 -18.99
N GLY A 80 -17.76 -2.30 -19.92
CA GLY A 80 -18.42 -3.56 -20.22
C GLY A 80 -19.37 -4.05 -19.11
N TYR A 81 -19.83 -3.14 -18.25
CA TYR A 81 -20.84 -3.44 -17.24
C TYR A 81 -22.25 -3.38 -17.83
N ASP A 82 -23.13 -4.24 -17.33
CA ASP A 82 -24.55 -4.17 -17.66
C ASP A 82 -25.15 -2.90 -17.03
N THR A 83 -25.68 -2.02 -17.88
CA THR A 83 -26.31 -0.76 -17.49
C THR A 83 -27.55 -0.94 -16.59
N ALA A 84 -28.15 -2.13 -16.57
CA ALA A 84 -29.31 -2.43 -15.72
C ALA A 84 -28.94 -2.93 -14.32
N THR A 85 -27.79 -3.60 -14.18
CA THR A 85 -27.35 -4.21 -12.92
C THR A 85 -26.10 -3.58 -12.34
N GLY A 86 -25.56 -2.52 -12.96
CA GLY A 86 -24.34 -1.80 -12.59
C GLY A 86 -24.06 -1.90 -11.10
N VAL A 87 -23.10 -2.77 -10.76
CA VAL A 87 -22.83 -3.37 -9.44
C VAL A 87 -23.55 -2.73 -8.26
#